data_AF-A0A832XXL9-F1
#
_entry.id   AF-A0A832XXL9-F1
#
_cell.length_a   1.000
_cell.length_b   1.000
_cell.length_c   1.000
_cell.angle_alpha   90.00
_cell.angle_beta   90.00
_cell.angle_gamma   90.00
#
_symmetry.space_group_name_H-M   'P 1'
#
loop_
_entity.id
_entity.type
_entity.pdbx_description
1 polymer ?
#
loop_
_entity_poly.entity_id
_entity_poly.type
_entity_poly.pdbx_seq_one_letter_code
_entity_poly.pdbx_strand_id
1 'polypeptide(L)'
;MRLEGSDVSPDLVYQPDQFIDCSQIRREDHQRTLLSRRLHEAMSQWMSTTAPSRAPCLFDSHRTRSPPALSQAFPSTPLESGLRPAPLCSWTVGKGGCTMSGSPPVHFVEVTTRALEGLPDARGDSVRSMLAADHGIEVGDVRVSLGYQVQAEMTPEQIERTVYDLFADPVIEQASCNGALLGITGIFPSTPEAAIQVGFKPGVTDNAGQAGLDGLLTLYPKLRNAAQVATSRTYMFWGVPERIELSQLANTLHNPMIERCAYADADDCAGGRWPSLPFPARPPAVFAEPAAIDLEVNDEELQEISETGLLALNLNEMHAIQAHYRSPEVRAVREGLGLPPNAPTDAELECLAQTWSEHCSHKIFAALINHKDNETGRTKQIDSLFKTHIMSPTLDIQKEVDWLLSVFHDNSGVIAWNDDWSLCMKAETHNSPSALDPFGGAITGIVGVNRDILGTGLGARPIANTDVFCFGPPDYNGKLP
;
A
#
# COMPACT_ATOMS: atom_id res chain seq x y z
N MET A 1 52.59 -33.70 5.17
CA MET A 1 53.82 -33.73 5.99
C MET A 1 53.58 -32.79 7.17
N ARG A 2 53.68 -33.33 8.39
CA ARG A 2 53.74 -32.69 9.73
C ARG A 2 54.58 -31.37 9.75
N LEU A 3 54.45 -30.37 10.63
CA LEU A 3 53.73 -30.10 11.89
C LEU A 3 53.98 -28.61 12.32
N GLU A 4 53.10 -28.12 13.20
CA GLU A 4 53.29 -27.28 14.42
C GLU A 4 54.05 -25.94 14.46
N GLY A 5 53.49 -25.02 15.25
CA GLY A 5 54.17 -23.85 15.82
C GLY A 5 53.20 -22.93 16.58
N SER A 6 53.15 -23.08 17.90
CA SER A 6 52.35 -22.36 18.91
C SER A 6 52.88 -20.96 19.24
N ASP A 7 52.03 -20.07 19.78
CA ASP A 7 52.17 -19.52 21.16
C ASP A 7 51.22 -18.33 21.43
N VAL A 8 50.83 -18.21 22.71
CA VAL A 8 49.74 -17.38 23.25
C VAL A 8 50.30 -16.33 24.23
N SER A 9 49.87 -15.07 24.05
CA SER A 9 49.72 -13.94 25.04
C SER A 9 51.00 -13.31 25.65
N PRO A 10 51.01 -12.08 26.23
CA PRO A 10 49.86 -11.23 26.62
C PRO A 10 50.01 -9.68 26.45
N ASP A 11 48.94 -8.99 26.90
CA ASP A 11 48.88 -7.63 27.48
C ASP A 11 48.38 -6.42 26.66
N LEU A 12 47.21 -5.95 27.11
CA LEU A 12 46.63 -4.62 26.95
C LEU A 12 47.47 -3.55 27.65
N VAL A 13 47.74 -2.44 26.95
CA VAL A 13 47.88 -1.12 27.58
C VAL A 13 47.21 -0.07 26.70
N TYR A 14 46.19 0.59 27.25
CA TYR A 14 45.52 1.75 26.68
C TYR A 14 46.14 3.01 27.31
N GLN A 15 46.58 3.97 26.49
CA GLN A 15 46.77 5.37 26.91
C GLN A 15 46.18 6.33 25.87
N PRO A 16 45.52 7.42 26.31
CA PRO A 16 44.80 8.35 25.44
C PRO A 16 45.66 9.55 25.03
N ASP A 17 45.11 10.32 24.08
CA ASP A 17 45.49 11.67 23.64
C ASP A 17 46.56 11.81 22.56
N GLN A 18 46.14 11.76 21.29
CA GLN A 18 46.67 12.65 20.24
C GLN A 18 45.58 13.02 19.22
N PHE A 19 45.41 14.32 18.98
CA PHE A 19 44.61 14.91 17.91
C PHE A 19 45.08 14.40 16.53
N ILE A 20 44.13 14.06 15.66
CA ILE A 20 44.43 13.64 14.28
C ILE A 20 44.24 14.83 13.33
N ASP A 21 45.33 15.22 12.69
CA ASP A 21 45.37 16.08 11.50
C ASP A 21 44.83 15.29 10.29
N CYS A 22 43.71 15.75 9.71
CA CYS A 22 42.97 15.08 8.63
C CYS A 22 43.56 15.28 7.22
N SER A 23 44.82 15.70 7.07
CA SER A 23 45.36 16.05 5.75
C SER A 23 46.14 14.95 5.01
N GLN A 24 46.24 13.70 5.51
CA GLN A 24 47.06 12.65 4.86
C GLN A 24 46.50 11.21 4.83
N ILE A 25 45.20 10.98 4.65
CA ILE A 25 44.69 9.59 4.49
C ILE A 25 44.40 9.28 3.01
N ARG A 26 45.35 8.60 2.34
CA ARG A 26 45.08 7.75 1.16
C ARG A 26 44.64 6.36 1.68
N ARG A 27 43.41 5.93 1.37
CA ARG A 27 43.02 4.85 0.42
C ARG A 27 43.83 3.54 0.57
N GLU A 28 43.19 2.46 1.04
CA GLU A 28 42.54 1.46 0.15
C GLU A 28 42.07 0.15 0.85
N ASP A 29 42.50 -0.18 2.08
CA ASP A 29 42.16 -1.50 2.68
C ASP A 29 41.16 -1.49 3.87
N HIS A 30 40.84 -0.32 4.44
CA HIS A 30 40.09 -0.28 5.72
C HIS A 30 38.56 -0.26 5.58
N GLN A 31 38.02 0.12 4.42
CA GLN A 31 36.56 0.18 4.22
C GLN A 31 35.94 -1.20 3.91
N ARG A 32 36.71 -2.12 3.28
CA ARG A 32 36.28 -3.51 3.12
C ARG A 32 36.11 -4.20 4.47
N THR A 33 37.00 -3.97 5.43
CA THR A 33 37.01 -4.71 6.70
C THR A 33 35.96 -4.22 7.69
N LEU A 34 35.69 -2.91 7.78
CA LEU A 34 34.78 -2.37 8.80
C LEU A 34 33.30 -2.56 8.46
N LEU A 35 32.88 -2.34 7.21
CA LEU A 35 31.48 -2.53 6.82
C LEU A 35 31.14 -4.02 6.65
N SER A 36 32.04 -4.80 6.06
CA SER A 36 31.91 -6.26 5.99
C SER A 36 31.90 -6.90 7.37
N ARG A 37 32.80 -6.51 8.30
CA ARG A 37 32.75 -7.06 9.68
C ARG A 37 31.49 -6.66 10.41
N ARG A 38 31.03 -5.41 10.31
CA ARG A 38 29.80 -4.99 11.02
C ARG A 38 28.56 -5.68 10.46
N LEU A 39 28.45 -5.84 9.14
CA LEU A 39 27.36 -6.62 8.52
C LEU A 39 27.48 -8.11 8.85
N HIS A 40 28.68 -8.68 8.81
CA HIS A 40 28.92 -10.09 9.12
C HIS A 40 28.69 -10.41 10.60
N GLU A 41 29.09 -9.52 11.52
CA GLU A 41 28.84 -9.64 12.97
C GLU A 41 27.35 -9.48 13.28
N ALA A 42 26.68 -8.46 12.72
CA ALA A 42 25.25 -8.26 12.90
C ALA A 42 24.42 -9.44 12.36
N MET A 43 24.77 -9.95 11.18
CA MET A 43 24.06 -11.07 10.56
C MET A 43 24.40 -12.42 11.21
N SER A 44 25.64 -12.62 11.70
CA SER A 44 26.01 -13.84 12.45
C SER A 44 25.35 -13.88 13.83
N GLN A 45 25.19 -12.73 14.50
CA GLN A 45 24.39 -12.64 15.72
C GLN A 45 22.91 -12.93 15.46
N TRP A 46 22.36 -12.47 14.34
CA TRP A 46 20.99 -12.75 13.96
C TRP A 46 20.76 -14.23 13.60
N MET A 47 21.63 -14.85 12.80
CA MET A 47 21.49 -16.26 12.42
C MET A 47 21.70 -17.23 13.59
N SER A 48 22.56 -16.88 14.56
CA SER A 48 22.76 -17.69 15.78
C SER A 48 21.60 -17.62 16.76
N THR A 49 20.74 -16.59 16.67
CA THR A 49 19.58 -16.40 17.56
C THR A 49 18.24 -16.82 16.93
N THR A 50 18.18 -17.06 15.63
CA THR A 50 16.91 -17.33 14.91
C THR A 50 16.84 -18.65 14.16
N ALA A 51 17.85 -19.53 14.20
CA ALA A 51 17.79 -20.82 13.50
C ALA A 51 16.72 -21.77 14.10
N PRO A 52 15.61 -22.08 13.40
CA PRO A 52 14.67 -23.10 13.83
C PRO A 52 15.24 -24.48 13.48
N SER A 53 15.05 -25.44 14.39
CA SER A 53 15.36 -26.85 14.17
C SER A 53 14.66 -27.39 12.92
N ARG A 54 15.44 -28.05 12.05
CA ARG A 54 15.02 -28.68 10.80
C ARG A 54 13.78 -29.60 10.95
N ALA A 55 12.75 -29.35 10.16
CA ALA A 55 11.82 -30.36 9.66
C ALA A 55 11.62 -30.15 8.14
N PRO A 56 11.70 -31.18 7.29
CA PRO A 56 11.57 -31.01 5.84
C PRO A 56 10.10 -30.97 5.43
N CYS A 57 9.64 -29.83 4.90
CA CYS A 57 8.39 -29.76 4.15
C CYS A 57 8.65 -30.22 2.70
N LEU A 58 8.09 -31.37 2.35
CA LEU A 58 7.99 -31.89 0.99
C LEU A 58 6.98 -31.02 0.21
N PHE A 59 7.45 -30.26 -0.77
CA PHE A 59 6.60 -29.71 -1.83
C PHE A 59 6.57 -30.71 -2.98
N ASP A 60 5.42 -31.36 -3.17
CA ASP A 60 5.18 -32.26 -4.29
C ASP A 60 4.66 -31.47 -5.50
N SER A 61 5.35 -31.62 -6.62
CA SER A 61 5.11 -30.91 -7.87
C SER A 61 4.08 -31.67 -8.71
N HIS A 62 2.86 -31.14 -8.84
CA HIS A 62 1.89 -31.65 -9.81
C HIS A 62 1.23 -30.56 -10.66
N ARG A 63 1.70 -30.55 -11.92
CA ARG A 63 0.97 -30.32 -13.19
C ARG A 63 0.07 -29.09 -13.30
N THR A 64 0.64 -28.06 -13.91
CA THR A 64 -0.08 -27.03 -14.66
C THR A 64 -0.84 -27.66 -15.84
N ARG A 65 -2.16 -27.43 -15.91
CA ARG A 65 -2.97 -27.60 -17.13
C ARG A 65 -3.47 -26.21 -17.55
N SER A 66 -3.11 -25.80 -18.75
CA SER A 66 -3.59 -24.59 -19.42
C SER A 66 -5.11 -24.66 -19.65
N PRO A 67 -5.85 -23.54 -19.54
CA PRO A 67 -7.25 -23.48 -19.94
C PRO A 67 -7.38 -23.39 -21.48
N PRO A 68 -8.44 -23.98 -22.08
CA PRO A 68 -8.65 -23.93 -23.52
C PRO A 68 -9.25 -22.59 -23.97
N ALA A 69 -8.81 -22.13 -25.16
CA ALA A 69 -9.36 -20.99 -25.88
C ALA A 69 -10.83 -21.23 -26.25
N LEU A 70 -11.70 -20.26 -25.93
CA LEU A 70 -13.09 -20.22 -26.39
C LEU A 70 -13.20 -19.21 -27.53
N SER A 71 -13.26 -19.72 -28.76
CA SER A 71 -13.75 -19.00 -29.93
C SER A 71 -15.27 -19.06 -29.96
N GLN A 72 -15.97 -17.93 -29.85
CA GLN A 72 -17.36 -17.83 -30.28
C GLN A 72 -17.56 -16.54 -31.08
N ALA A 73 -17.93 -16.75 -32.34
CA ALA A 73 -18.36 -15.72 -33.27
C ALA A 73 -19.79 -15.27 -32.92
N PHE A 74 -20.02 -13.95 -32.93
CA PHE A 74 -21.36 -13.37 -32.83
C PHE A 74 -21.81 -12.85 -34.21
N PRO A 75 -23.04 -13.15 -34.66
CA PRO A 75 -23.58 -12.58 -35.88
C PRO A 75 -24.14 -11.17 -35.65
N SER A 76 -23.81 -10.29 -36.59
CA SER A 76 -24.26 -8.91 -36.75
C SER A 76 -25.70 -8.82 -37.28
N THR A 77 -26.53 -7.92 -36.74
CA THR A 77 -27.58 -7.19 -37.51
C THR A 77 -28.07 -5.92 -36.74
N PRO A 78 -28.63 -4.91 -37.44
CA PRO A 78 -28.37 -3.48 -37.18
C PRO A 78 -29.41 -2.72 -36.35
N LEU A 79 -29.00 -1.53 -35.90
CA LEU A 79 -29.78 -0.48 -35.25
C LEU A 79 -30.92 0.06 -36.13
N GLU A 80 -32.08 0.30 -35.51
CA GLU A 80 -33.04 1.32 -35.93
C GLU A 80 -33.33 2.31 -34.80
N SER A 81 -33.54 3.55 -35.23
CA SER A 81 -33.64 4.82 -34.52
C SER A 81 -35.00 5.09 -33.85
N GLY A 82 -35.03 5.94 -32.81
CA GLY A 82 -36.13 6.90 -32.63
C GLY A 82 -36.65 7.21 -31.21
N LEU A 83 -36.22 8.36 -30.67
CA LEU A 83 -37.00 9.42 -29.99
C LEU A 83 -37.89 9.16 -28.73
N ARG A 84 -37.45 9.81 -27.64
CA ARG A 84 -38.19 10.71 -26.69
C ARG A 84 -38.99 10.13 -25.48
N PRO A 85 -39.17 10.96 -24.41
CA PRO A 85 -39.17 10.49 -23.02
C PRO A 85 -40.52 10.59 -22.26
N ALA A 86 -40.49 10.09 -21.01
CA ALA A 86 -41.38 10.31 -19.85
C ALA A 86 -42.34 9.14 -19.50
N PRO A 87 -42.90 9.05 -18.26
CA PRO A 87 -42.70 9.82 -17.03
C PRO A 87 -42.50 8.97 -15.74
N LEU A 88 -42.33 9.67 -14.60
CA LEU A 88 -42.41 9.19 -13.22
C LEU A 88 -43.58 8.22 -12.97
N CYS A 89 -43.31 7.11 -12.29
CA CYS A 89 -44.33 6.22 -11.72
C CYS A 89 -44.12 6.04 -10.22
N SER A 90 -45.14 6.46 -9.46
CA SER A 90 -45.31 6.25 -8.02
C SER A 90 -45.68 4.80 -7.73
N TRP A 91 -44.98 4.16 -6.79
CA TRP A 91 -45.31 2.80 -6.34
C TRP A 91 -46.19 2.83 -5.09
N THR A 92 -47.45 2.43 -5.26
CA THR A 92 -48.35 1.98 -4.20
C THR A 92 -48.12 0.50 -3.89
N VAL A 93 -48.23 0.17 -2.60
CA VAL A 93 -47.98 -1.16 -2.01
C VAL A 93 -49.01 -2.19 -2.50
N GLY A 94 -48.54 -3.30 -3.05
CA GLY A 94 -49.34 -4.49 -3.39
C GLY A 94 -48.60 -5.77 -3.00
N LYS A 95 -49.23 -6.57 -2.12
CA LYS A 95 -48.78 -7.91 -1.72
C LYS A 95 -48.83 -8.88 -2.90
N GLY A 96 -47.71 -9.52 -3.22
CA GLY A 96 -47.62 -10.62 -4.17
C GLY A 96 -46.17 -10.89 -4.54
N GLY A 97 -45.67 -12.08 -4.21
CA GLY A 97 -44.25 -12.43 -4.29
C GLY A 97 -43.64 -12.23 -5.68
N CYS A 98 -42.58 -11.44 -5.69
CA CYS A 98 -41.55 -11.42 -6.73
C CYS A 98 -40.23 -11.29 -5.97
N THR A 99 -39.43 -12.35 -5.93
CA THR A 99 -38.07 -12.30 -5.35
C THR A 99 -37.21 -11.43 -6.25
N MET A 100 -37.15 -10.13 -5.92
CA MET A 100 -36.10 -9.25 -6.38
C MET A 100 -34.77 -9.91 -6.03
N SER A 101 -33.85 -10.00 -6.98
CA SER A 101 -32.45 -10.35 -6.74
C SER A 101 -31.83 -9.27 -5.85
N GLY A 102 -32.09 -9.34 -4.55
CA GLY A 102 -31.50 -8.48 -3.54
C GLY A 102 -30.08 -8.93 -3.26
N SER A 103 -29.20 -7.99 -2.93
CA SER A 103 -27.91 -8.30 -2.34
C SER A 103 -28.11 -9.22 -1.12
N PRO A 104 -27.16 -10.13 -0.83
CA PRO A 104 -27.25 -11.01 0.34
C PRO A 104 -27.46 -10.20 1.62
N PRO A 105 -28.09 -10.79 2.66
CA PRO A 105 -28.19 -10.12 3.94
C PRO A 105 -26.80 -9.81 4.50
N VAL A 106 -26.72 -8.70 5.25
CA VAL A 106 -25.51 -8.30 5.96
C VAL A 106 -25.69 -8.64 7.42
N HIS A 107 -24.87 -9.55 7.91
CA HIS A 107 -24.76 -9.86 9.33
C HIS A 107 -23.70 -8.98 9.97
N PHE A 108 -23.95 -8.48 11.17
CA PHE A 108 -22.99 -7.65 11.90
C PHE A 108 -22.49 -8.38 13.13
N VAL A 109 -21.19 -8.65 13.19
CA VAL A 109 -20.52 -9.19 14.38
C VAL A 109 -19.72 -8.08 15.01
N GLU A 110 -19.94 -7.80 16.29
CA GLU A 110 -19.15 -6.83 17.05
C GLU A 110 -18.43 -7.53 18.19
N VAL A 111 -17.15 -7.24 18.38
CA VAL A 111 -16.24 -7.94 19.29
C VAL A 111 -15.52 -6.92 20.16
N THR A 112 -15.47 -7.14 21.47
CA THR A 112 -14.71 -6.31 22.42
C THR A 112 -13.97 -7.16 23.44
N THR A 113 -12.87 -6.63 23.98
CA THR A 113 -12.12 -7.25 25.06
C THR A 113 -13.00 -7.34 26.32
N ARG A 114 -13.03 -8.48 27.02
CA ARG A 114 -13.76 -8.62 28.28
C ARG A 114 -13.17 -7.72 29.36
N ALA A 115 -14.02 -7.23 30.26
CA ALA A 115 -13.59 -6.55 31.49
C ALA A 115 -13.26 -7.61 32.56
N LEU A 116 -12.05 -8.15 32.52
CA LEU A 116 -11.55 -9.12 33.50
C LEU A 116 -10.44 -8.50 34.35
N GLU A 117 -10.39 -8.87 35.63
CA GLU A 117 -9.31 -8.43 36.51
C GLU A 117 -7.95 -8.88 35.95
N GLY A 118 -7.03 -7.92 35.78
CA GLY A 118 -5.69 -8.17 35.23
C GLY A 118 -5.61 -8.26 33.69
N LEU A 119 -6.72 -8.13 32.96
CA LEU A 119 -6.72 -8.08 31.49
C LEU A 119 -6.84 -6.61 31.02
N PRO A 120 -5.75 -5.98 30.55
CA PRO A 120 -5.82 -4.61 30.02
C PRO A 120 -6.53 -4.58 28.67
N ASP A 121 -7.26 -3.50 28.40
CA ASP A 121 -7.76 -3.21 27.05
C ASP A 121 -6.70 -2.44 26.26
N ALA A 122 -5.72 -3.18 25.75
CA ALA A 122 -4.58 -2.60 25.03
C ALA A 122 -4.99 -1.69 23.86
N ARG A 123 -6.14 -1.96 23.21
CA ARG A 123 -6.65 -1.13 22.10
C ARG A 123 -7.14 0.22 22.63
N GLY A 124 -7.94 0.21 23.70
CA GLY A 124 -8.41 1.40 24.39
C GLY A 124 -7.26 2.23 24.96
N ASP A 125 -6.34 1.60 25.69
CA ASP A 125 -5.18 2.25 26.30
C ASP A 125 -4.25 2.89 25.25
N SER A 126 -4.07 2.24 24.10
CA SER A 126 -3.28 2.80 22.99
C SER A 126 -3.92 4.06 22.41
N VAL A 127 -5.25 4.08 22.24
CA VAL A 127 -5.97 5.24 21.72
C VAL A 127 -5.91 6.39 22.74
N ARG A 128 -6.16 6.12 24.02
CA ARG A 128 -6.04 7.12 25.09
C ARG A 128 -4.63 7.73 25.12
N SER A 129 -3.60 6.90 25.04
CA SER A 129 -2.21 7.35 25.07
C SER A 129 -1.83 8.20 23.86
N MET A 130 -2.29 7.81 22.65
CA MET A 130 -2.09 8.58 21.42
C MET A 130 -2.78 9.95 21.50
N LEU A 131 -4.04 9.99 21.96
CA LEU A 131 -4.78 11.25 22.10
C LEU A 131 -4.09 12.22 23.06
N ALA A 132 -3.55 11.73 24.17
CA ALA A 132 -2.81 12.53 25.14
C ALA A 132 -1.47 13.02 24.56
N ALA A 133 -0.65 12.12 24.01
CA ALA A 133 0.71 12.42 23.57
C ALA A 133 0.75 13.29 22.30
N ASP A 134 -0.09 12.98 21.31
CA ASP A 134 0.02 13.55 19.96
C ASP A 134 -0.93 14.73 19.77
N HIS A 135 -2.02 14.79 20.55
CA HIS A 135 -3.09 15.79 20.39
C HIS A 135 -3.40 16.60 21.65
N GLY A 136 -2.79 16.27 22.81
CA GLY A 136 -3.08 16.94 24.08
C GLY A 136 -4.53 16.76 24.56
N ILE A 137 -5.19 15.69 24.11
CA ILE A 137 -6.57 15.35 24.44
C ILE A 137 -6.58 14.28 25.53
N GLU A 138 -6.79 14.73 26.77
CA GLU A 138 -6.91 13.84 27.93
C GLU A 138 -8.36 13.37 28.10
N VAL A 139 -8.63 12.09 27.80
CA VAL A 139 -9.91 11.42 28.05
C VAL A 139 -9.79 10.44 29.20
N GLY A 140 -10.89 10.22 29.94
CA GLY A 140 -10.90 9.34 31.11
C GLY A 140 -10.69 7.86 30.77
N ASP A 141 -11.61 7.27 30.03
CA ASP A 141 -11.52 5.88 29.57
C ASP A 141 -11.88 5.75 28.09
N VAL A 142 -11.27 4.76 27.43
CA VAL A 142 -11.53 4.44 26.03
C VAL A 142 -11.69 2.95 25.87
N ARG A 143 -12.75 2.54 25.18
CA ARG A 143 -12.97 1.15 24.78
C ARG A 143 -13.02 1.07 23.27
N VAL A 144 -12.44 0.01 22.70
CA VAL A 144 -12.46 -0.23 21.26
C VAL A 144 -13.12 -1.56 20.97
N SER A 145 -14.12 -1.55 20.09
CA SER A 145 -14.72 -2.76 19.55
C SER A 145 -14.37 -2.91 18.07
N LEU A 146 -14.18 -4.16 17.64
CA LEU A 146 -13.99 -4.52 16.24
C LEU A 146 -15.34 -4.95 15.67
N GLY A 147 -15.71 -4.39 14.53
CA GLY A 147 -16.91 -4.75 13.78
C GLY A 147 -16.56 -5.54 12.54
N TYR A 148 -17.33 -6.58 12.24
CA TYR A 148 -17.27 -7.38 11.03
C TYR A 148 -18.66 -7.42 10.39
N GLN A 149 -18.78 -6.84 9.21
CA GLN A 149 -19.98 -6.90 8.40
C GLN A 149 -19.82 -8.03 7.38
N VAL A 150 -20.56 -9.12 7.57
CA VAL A 150 -20.53 -10.33 6.74
C VAL A 150 -21.73 -10.30 5.80
N GLN A 151 -21.51 -9.97 4.53
CA GLN A 151 -22.52 -10.02 3.49
C GLN A 151 -22.52 -11.42 2.87
N ALA A 152 -23.45 -12.29 3.28
CA ALA A 152 -23.54 -13.66 2.79
C ALA A 152 -24.91 -14.30 3.12
N GLU A 153 -25.33 -15.30 2.36
CA GLU A 153 -26.49 -16.13 2.69
C GLU A 153 -26.14 -17.16 3.78
N MET A 154 -26.40 -16.82 5.05
CA MET A 154 -26.13 -17.69 6.21
C MET A 154 -27.37 -17.84 7.10
N THR A 155 -27.55 -19.02 7.69
CA THR A 155 -28.57 -19.20 8.73
C THR A 155 -28.14 -18.52 10.04
N PRO A 156 -29.07 -18.14 10.92
CA PRO A 156 -28.73 -17.58 12.24
C PRO A 156 -27.74 -18.43 13.02
N GLU A 157 -27.91 -19.75 13.02
CA GLU A 157 -27.03 -20.68 13.74
C GLU A 157 -25.62 -20.74 13.15
N GLN A 158 -25.49 -20.57 11.82
CA GLN A 158 -24.19 -20.54 11.16
C GLN A 158 -23.41 -19.29 11.56
N ILE A 159 -24.03 -18.12 11.48
CA ILE A 159 -23.35 -16.87 11.83
C ILE A 159 -23.04 -16.79 13.33
N GLU A 160 -23.95 -17.20 14.21
CA GLU A 160 -23.73 -17.25 15.65
C GLU A 160 -22.53 -18.12 16.03
N ARG A 161 -22.41 -19.30 15.42
CA ARG A 161 -21.25 -20.16 15.60
C ARG A 161 -19.96 -19.54 15.06
N THR A 162 -20.05 -18.89 13.90
CA THR A 162 -18.89 -18.26 13.24
C THR A 162 -18.24 -17.18 14.12
N VAL A 163 -19.02 -16.51 14.99
CA VAL A 163 -18.50 -15.47 15.90
C VAL A 163 -17.25 -15.93 16.65
N TYR A 164 -17.30 -17.07 17.33
CA TYR A 164 -16.17 -17.57 18.13
C TYR A 164 -15.32 -18.63 17.41
N ASP A 165 -15.80 -19.19 16.30
CA ASP A 165 -14.97 -20.04 15.43
C ASP A 165 -13.96 -19.21 14.61
N LEU A 166 -14.22 -17.91 14.40
CA LEU A 166 -13.42 -17.06 13.51
C LEU A 166 -13.16 -15.63 14.01
N PHE A 167 -14.18 -14.90 14.47
CA PHE A 167 -14.08 -13.44 14.64
C PHE A 167 -13.67 -12.97 16.04
N ALA A 168 -13.89 -13.80 17.07
CA ALA A 168 -13.65 -13.44 18.46
C ALA A 168 -12.92 -14.55 19.21
N ASP A 169 -11.98 -14.17 20.07
CA ASP A 169 -11.37 -15.11 21.01
C ASP A 169 -12.36 -15.43 22.17
N PRO A 170 -12.71 -16.69 22.41
CA PRO A 170 -13.71 -17.05 23.42
C PRO A 170 -13.26 -16.82 24.87
N VAL A 171 -11.96 -16.68 25.12
CA VAL A 171 -11.37 -16.51 26.46
C VAL A 171 -11.30 -15.05 26.85
N ILE A 172 -10.72 -14.21 25.99
CA ILE A 172 -10.43 -12.81 26.31
C ILE A 172 -11.40 -11.81 25.68
N GLU A 173 -12.18 -12.22 24.70
CA GLU A 173 -13.14 -11.37 24.00
C GLU A 173 -14.58 -11.84 24.25
N GLN A 174 -15.50 -10.89 24.12
CA GLN A 174 -16.93 -11.12 24.07
C GLN A 174 -17.50 -10.43 22.85
N ALA A 175 -18.51 -11.06 22.26
CA ALA A 175 -19.03 -10.62 20.98
C ALA A 175 -20.56 -10.70 20.92
N SER A 176 -21.13 -9.94 20.01
CA SER A 176 -22.54 -9.89 19.67
C SER A 176 -22.73 -10.14 18.18
N CYS A 177 -23.83 -10.79 17.82
CA CYS A 177 -24.25 -11.02 16.45
C CYS A 177 -25.58 -10.30 16.19
N ASN A 178 -25.61 -9.46 15.16
CA ASN A 178 -26.74 -8.63 14.73
C ASN A 178 -27.29 -7.68 15.81
N GLY A 179 -26.48 -7.35 16.82
CA GLY A 179 -26.78 -6.36 17.85
C GLY A 179 -25.54 -5.58 18.26
N ALA A 180 -25.70 -4.33 18.65
CA ALA A 180 -24.61 -3.52 19.17
C ALA A 180 -24.29 -3.90 20.62
N LEU A 181 -23.01 -4.16 20.92
CA LEU A 181 -22.52 -4.41 22.28
C LEU A 181 -22.87 -3.26 23.23
N LEU A 182 -22.89 -2.02 22.71
CA LEU A 182 -23.29 -0.81 23.45
C LEU A 182 -24.72 -0.89 24.00
N GLY A 183 -25.59 -1.67 23.38
CA GLY A 183 -26.97 -1.89 23.84
C GLY A 183 -27.12 -2.97 24.92
N ILE A 184 -26.04 -3.69 25.29
CA ILE A 184 -26.09 -4.82 26.20
C ILE A 184 -25.63 -4.40 27.60
N THR A 185 -26.52 -4.52 28.58
CA THR A 185 -26.22 -4.20 29.98
C THR A 185 -25.11 -5.07 30.54
N GLY A 186 -24.12 -4.45 31.21
CA GLY A 186 -23.03 -5.15 31.89
C GLY A 186 -21.79 -5.43 31.04
N ILE A 187 -21.80 -5.08 29.75
CA ILE A 187 -20.60 -5.17 28.89
C ILE A 187 -19.66 -3.98 29.12
N PHE A 188 -20.23 -2.79 29.21
CA PHE A 188 -19.51 -1.54 29.45
C PHE A 188 -19.91 -0.96 30.82
N PRO A 189 -19.02 -0.19 31.49
CA PRO A 189 -19.24 0.30 32.84
C PRO A 189 -20.45 1.23 32.94
N SER A 190 -20.62 2.11 31.95
CA SER A 190 -21.76 3.01 31.78
C SER A 190 -21.93 3.37 30.31
N THR A 191 -23.01 4.06 29.98
CA THR A 191 -23.17 4.69 28.65
C THR A 191 -21.99 5.63 28.37
N PRO A 192 -21.35 5.55 27.20
CA PRO A 192 -20.28 6.48 26.81
C PRO A 192 -20.81 7.89 26.56
N GLU A 193 -19.93 8.88 26.68
CA GLU A 193 -20.20 10.29 26.35
C GLU A 193 -20.01 10.58 24.85
N ALA A 194 -19.25 9.73 24.17
CA ALA A 194 -19.10 9.76 22.72
C ALA A 194 -18.81 8.36 22.18
N ALA A 195 -19.35 8.04 21.01
CA ALA A 195 -18.99 6.85 20.26
C ALA A 195 -18.71 7.20 18.80
N ILE A 196 -17.61 6.69 18.24
CA ILE A 196 -17.17 6.96 16.87
C ILE A 196 -16.91 5.62 16.20
N GLN A 197 -17.67 5.31 15.15
CA GLN A 197 -17.42 4.15 14.31
C GLN A 197 -16.68 4.56 13.04
N VAL A 198 -15.55 3.91 12.78
CA VAL A 198 -14.69 4.12 11.61
C VAL A 198 -14.66 2.85 10.78
N GLY A 199 -14.76 2.98 9.46
CA GLY A 199 -14.59 1.86 8.54
C GLY A 199 -14.12 2.34 7.18
N PHE A 200 -13.65 1.43 6.34
CA PHE A 200 -13.14 1.78 5.01
C PHE A 200 -14.25 2.29 4.08
N LYS A 201 -13.87 3.17 3.15
CA LYS A 201 -14.73 3.58 2.03
C LYS A 201 -14.92 2.43 1.04
N PRO A 202 -16.05 2.39 0.29
CA PRO A 202 -16.21 1.45 -0.81
C PRO A 202 -15.03 1.47 -1.78
N GLY A 203 -14.50 0.29 -2.10
CA GLY A 203 -13.40 0.13 -3.05
C GLY A 203 -12.00 0.13 -2.42
N VAL A 204 -11.86 0.60 -1.18
CA VAL A 204 -10.60 0.58 -0.45
C VAL A 204 -10.26 -0.85 -0.01
N THR A 205 -8.97 -1.17 0.01
CA THR A 205 -8.47 -2.48 0.44
C THR A 205 -8.59 -2.63 1.95
N ASP A 206 -9.41 -3.58 2.39
CA ASP A 206 -9.55 -3.98 3.78
C ASP A 206 -8.87 -5.33 4.03
N ASN A 207 -7.63 -5.31 4.51
CA ASN A 207 -6.85 -6.53 4.74
C ASN A 207 -7.45 -7.44 5.82
N ALA A 208 -8.00 -6.85 6.89
CA ALA A 208 -8.65 -7.61 7.96
C ALA A 208 -9.96 -8.24 7.46
N GLY A 209 -10.70 -7.51 6.62
CA GLY A 209 -11.87 -8.03 5.91
C GLY A 209 -11.52 -9.19 4.99
N GLN A 210 -10.44 -9.10 4.21
CA GLN A 210 -9.97 -10.20 3.36
C GLN A 210 -9.56 -11.43 4.18
N ALA A 211 -8.81 -11.25 5.28
CA ALA A 211 -8.47 -12.36 6.16
C ALA A 211 -9.71 -13.01 6.80
N GLY A 212 -10.69 -12.19 7.21
CA GLY A 212 -11.99 -12.66 7.68
C GLY A 212 -12.78 -13.42 6.62
N LEU A 213 -12.74 -12.95 5.36
CA LEU A 213 -13.35 -13.65 4.23
C LEU A 213 -12.68 -15.00 3.97
N ASP A 214 -11.35 -15.06 3.96
CA ASP A 214 -10.60 -16.31 3.76
C ASP A 214 -10.91 -17.34 4.86
N GLY A 215 -10.97 -16.91 6.11
CA GLY A 215 -11.40 -17.76 7.22
C GLY A 215 -12.84 -18.24 7.08
N LEU A 216 -13.75 -17.34 6.69
CA LEU A 216 -15.16 -17.67 6.46
C LEU A 216 -15.31 -18.70 5.33
N LEU A 217 -14.58 -18.53 4.23
CA LEU A 217 -14.59 -19.44 3.08
C LEU A 217 -13.94 -20.80 3.41
N THR A 218 -13.03 -20.84 4.38
CA THR A 218 -12.47 -22.10 4.89
C THR A 218 -13.53 -22.90 5.66
N LEU A 219 -14.32 -22.23 6.50
CA LEU A 219 -15.42 -22.86 7.26
C LEU A 219 -16.62 -23.20 6.36
N TYR A 220 -16.91 -22.34 5.37
CA TYR A 220 -18.06 -22.45 4.48
C TYR A 220 -17.66 -22.30 3.00
N PRO A 221 -17.03 -23.31 2.37
CA PRO A 221 -16.56 -23.23 0.99
C PRO A 221 -17.64 -22.92 -0.06
N LYS A 222 -18.91 -23.19 0.26
CA LYS A 222 -20.06 -22.90 -0.61
C LYS A 222 -20.33 -21.41 -0.80
N LEU A 223 -19.82 -20.56 0.11
CA LEU A 223 -19.97 -19.10 0.03
C LEU A 223 -18.98 -18.45 -0.95
N ARG A 224 -18.13 -19.24 -1.61
CA ARG A 224 -17.16 -18.73 -2.58
C ARG A 224 -17.86 -17.93 -3.68
N ASN A 225 -17.37 -16.72 -3.96
CA ASN A 225 -17.94 -15.74 -4.90
C ASN A 225 -19.31 -15.16 -4.48
N ALA A 226 -19.84 -15.51 -3.31
CA ALA A 226 -21.14 -15.04 -2.82
C ALA A 226 -21.06 -14.39 -1.42
N ALA A 227 -19.88 -14.33 -0.81
CA ALA A 227 -19.63 -13.67 0.46
C ALA A 227 -18.62 -12.53 0.32
N GLN A 228 -18.84 -11.49 1.12
CA GLN A 228 -17.88 -10.42 1.34
C GLN A 228 -17.83 -10.09 2.83
N VAL A 229 -16.68 -9.66 3.32
CA VAL A 229 -16.48 -9.22 4.70
C VAL A 229 -15.86 -7.83 4.68
N ALA A 230 -16.40 -6.92 5.46
CA ALA A 230 -15.86 -5.59 5.69
C ALA A 230 -15.71 -5.34 7.19
N THR A 231 -14.67 -4.61 7.59
CA THR A 231 -14.36 -4.32 8.99
C THR A 231 -14.63 -2.87 9.37
N SER A 232 -14.89 -2.68 10.65
CA SER A 232 -14.97 -1.36 11.28
C SER A 232 -14.36 -1.41 12.68
N ARG A 233 -14.10 -0.23 13.25
CA ARG A 233 -13.75 -0.05 14.65
C ARG A 233 -14.73 0.93 15.28
N THR A 234 -15.24 0.60 16.46
CA THR A 234 -16.06 1.52 17.27
C THR A 234 -15.24 1.94 18.48
N TYR A 235 -14.89 3.22 18.54
CA TYR A 235 -14.24 3.88 19.68
C TYR A 235 -15.31 4.45 20.60
N MET A 236 -15.19 4.22 21.90
CA MET A 236 -16.15 4.65 22.92
C MET A 236 -15.40 5.40 24.00
N PHE A 237 -15.90 6.56 24.41
CA PHE A 237 -15.19 7.48 25.28
C PHE A 237 -15.98 7.81 26.54
N TRP A 238 -15.28 7.88 27.66
CA TRP A 238 -15.78 8.35 28.95
C TRP A 238 -14.85 9.44 29.50
N GLY A 239 -15.39 10.47 30.15
CA GLY A 239 -14.61 11.60 30.64
C GLY A 239 -13.99 12.42 29.50
N VAL A 240 -14.77 12.71 28.46
CA VAL A 240 -14.39 13.61 27.37
C VAL A 240 -14.46 15.05 27.89
N PRO A 241 -13.39 15.85 27.82
CA PRO A 241 -13.44 17.22 28.29
C PRO A 241 -14.42 18.07 27.50
N GLU A 242 -15.21 18.92 28.16
CA GLU A 242 -16.24 19.78 27.53
C GLU A 242 -15.72 20.66 26.38
N ARG A 243 -14.42 20.99 26.38
CA ARG A 243 -13.76 21.79 25.34
C ARG A 243 -13.51 21.03 24.02
N ILE A 244 -13.64 19.72 24.03
CA ILE A 244 -13.30 18.85 22.91
C ILE A 244 -14.56 18.52 22.14
N GLU A 245 -14.63 19.00 20.91
CA GLU A 245 -15.72 18.71 20.00
C GLU A 245 -15.63 17.27 19.48
N LEU A 246 -16.77 16.61 19.29
CA LEU A 246 -16.82 15.25 18.76
C LEU A 246 -16.19 15.11 17.37
N SER A 247 -16.31 16.16 16.54
CA SER A 247 -15.68 16.24 15.24
C SER A 247 -14.14 16.27 15.32
N GLN A 248 -13.58 16.85 16.38
CA GLN A 248 -12.14 16.87 16.62
C GLN A 248 -11.64 15.45 16.93
N LEU A 249 -12.32 14.72 17.83
CA LEU A 249 -12.00 13.32 18.11
C LEU A 249 -12.12 12.46 16.85
N ALA A 250 -13.20 12.63 16.07
CA ALA A 250 -13.39 11.88 14.84
C ALA A 250 -12.26 12.11 13.84
N ASN A 251 -11.87 13.37 13.60
CA ASN A 251 -10.79 13.71 12.67
C ASN A 251 -9.41 13.17 13.09
N THR A 252 -9.19 12.98 14.38
CA THR A 252 -7.96 12.35 14.90
C THR A 252 -7.95 10.83 14.69
N LEU A 253 -9.11 10.18 14.65
CA LEU A 253 -9.20 8.70 14.69
C LEU A 253 -9.37 8.04 13.32
N HIS A 254 -9.62 8.80 12.25
CA HIS A 254 -9.79 8.24 10.92
C HIS A 254 -9.06 9.06 9.86
N ASN A 255 -8.59 8.38 8.82
CA ASN A 255 -8.04 9.00 7.62
C ASN A 255 -9.19 9.24 6.62
N PRO A 256 -9.64 10.50 6.41
CA PRO A 256 -10.78 10.81 5.55
C PRO A 256 -10.53 10.51 4.08
N MET A 257 -9.30 10.20 3.64
CA MET A 257 -9.05 9.76 2.26
C MET A 257 -9.56 8.35 2.00
N ILE A 258 -9.33 7.43 2.95
CA ILE A 258 -9.58 5.99 2.79
C ILE A 258 -10.69 5.45 3.69
N GLU A 259 -11.05 6.18 4.74
CA GLU A 259 -12.04 5.79 5.73
C GLU A 259 -13.23 6.76 5.73
N ARG A 260 -14.31 6.29 6.35
CA ARG A 260 -15.53 7.03 6.66
C ARG A 260 -15.83 6.84 8.13
N CYS A 261 -16.49 7.83 8.73
CA CYS A 261 -16.88 7.78 10.13
C CYS A 261 -18.38 8.04 10.29
N ALA A 262 -18.95 7.44 11.34
CA ALA A 262 -20.22 7.80 11.94
C ALA A 262 -19.97 8.06 13.42
N TYR A 263 -20.67 9.01 14.02
CA TYR A 263 -20.48 9.37 15.41
C TYR A 263 -21.82 9.56 16.12
N ALA A 264 -21.81 9.37 17.43
CA ALA A 264 -22.92 9.61 18.34
C ALA A 264 -22.37 10.40 19.53
N ASP A 265 -23.03 11.50 19.86
CA ASP A 265 -22.71 12.32 21.03
C ASP A 265 -23.34 11.74 22.31
N ALA A 266 -23.24 12.48 23.42
CA ALA A 266 -23.76 12.05 24.70
C ALA A 266 -25.30 11.88 24.70
N ASP A 267 -26.03 12.73 23.98
CA ASP A 267 -27.50 12.67 23.88
C ASP A 267 -27.96 11.50 23.01
N ASP A 268 -27.21 11.20 21.95
CA ASP A 268 -27.38 10.01 21.12
C ASP A 268 -27.10 8.74 21.90
N CYS A 269 -25.97 8.68 22.61
CA CYS A 269 -25.59 7.53 23.42
C CYS A 269 -26.60 7.29 24.56
N ALA A 270 -27.02 8.34 25.27
CA ALA A 270 -28.05 8.24 26.31
C ALA A 270 -29.40 7.77 25.76
N GLY A 271 -29.72 8.15 24.51
CA GLY A 271 -30.90 7.71 23.79
C GLY A 271 -30.79 6.33 23.12
N GLY A 272 -29.66 5.63 23.25
CA GLY A 272 -29.41 4.35 22.59
C GLY A 272 -29.26 4.44 21.07
N ARG A 273 -28.95 5.63 20.54
CA ARG A 273 -28.69 5.88 19.11
C ARG A 273 -27.18 5.74 18.86
N TRP A 274 -26.77 4.51 18.56
CA TRP A 274 -25.35 4.20 18.33
C TRP A 274 -24.89 4.55 16.92
N PRO A 275 -23.60 4.87 16.71
CA PRO A 275 -23.07 5.11 15.38
C PRO A 275 -23.13 3.82 14.55
N SER A 276 -23.52 3.92 13.29
CA SER A 276 -23.66 2.77 12.40
C SER A 276 -23.25 3.13 10.97
N LEU A 277 -22.32 2.36 10.42
CA LEU A 277 -21.88 2.44 9.03
C LEU A 277 -22.48 1.29 8.21
N PRO A 278 -23.15 1.58 7.08
CA PRO A 278 -23.67 0.53 6.20
C PRO A 278 -22.51 -0.20 5.50
N PHE A 279 -22.79 -1.40 4.97
CA PHE A 279 -21.81 -2.17 4.22
C PHE A 279 -21.18 -1.34 3.09
N PRO A 280 -19.84 -1.32 2.91
CA PRO A 280 -19.15 -0.53 1.88
C PRO A 280 -19.30 -1.16 0.48
N ALA A 281 -20.54 -1.32 0.01
CA ALA A 281 -20.83 -1.89 -1.29
C ALA A 281 -20.16 -1.04 -2.39
N ARG A 282 -19.30 -1.69 -3.19
CA ARG A 282 -18.68 -1.05 -4.35
C ARG A 282 -19.78 -0.73 -5.38
N PRO A 283 -19.82 0.49 -5.92
CA PRO A 283 -20.66 0.76 -7.08
C PRO A 283 -20.35 -0.24 -8.20
N PRO A 284 -21.36 -0.70 -8.96
CA PRO A 284 -21.13 -1.56 -10.12
C PRO A 284 -20.11 -0.90 -11.05
N ALA A 285 -19.08 -1.66 -11.46
CA ALA A 285 -18.13 -1.19 -12.45
C ALA A 285 -18.86 -1.01 -13.79
N VAL A 286 -18.87 0.21 -14.31
CA VAL A 286 -19.34 0.49 -15.67
C VAL A 286 -18.16 0.27 -16.60
N PHE A 287 -18.12 -0.87 -17.27
CA PHE A 287 -17.09 -1.13 -18.28
C PHE A 287 -17.39 -0.30 -19.53
N ALA A 288 -16.44 0.54 -19.93
CA ALA A 288 -16.48 1.28 -21.18
C ALA A 288 -15.41 0.71 -22.12
N GLU A 289 -15.74 0.58 -23.40
CA GLU A 289 -14.74 0.27 -24.42
C GLU A 289 -13.74 1.43 -24.53
N PRO A 290 -12.44 1.16 -24.82
CA PRO A 290 -11.44 2.22 -24.99
C PRO A 290 -11.88 3.28 -26.01
N ALA A 291 -11.86 4.54 -25.60
CA ALA A 291 -12.31 5.65 -26.44
C ALA A 291 -11.17 6.15 -27.32
N ALA A 292 -11.43 6.43 -28.60
CA ALA A 292 -10.47 7.10 -29.47
C ALA A 292 -10.33 8.58 -29.07
N ILE A 293 -9.10 9.05 -28.90
CA ILE A 293 -8.78 10.44 -28.58
C ILE A 293 -8.28 11.15 -29.84
N ASP A 294 -9.04 12.12 -30.30
CA ASP A 294 -8.64 12.90 -31.47
C ASP A 294 -7.48 13.84 -31.13
N LEU A 295 -6.32 13.57 -31.73
CA LEU A 295 -5.14 14.42 -31.60
C LEU A 295 -4.95 15.34 -32.80
N GLU A 296 -5.81 15.32 -33.83
CA GLU A 296 -5.73 16.24 -34.98
C GLU A 296 -6.31 17.63 -34.65
N VAL A 297 -5.84 18.18 -33.53
CA VAL A 297 -6.27 19.44 -32.92
C VAL A 297 -5.12 20.45 -32.84
N ASN A 298 -5.41 21.69 -32.45
CA ASN A 298 -4.38 22.73 -32.28
C ASN A 298 -3.57 22.56 -30.97
N ASP A 299 -2.53 23.37 -30.79
CA ASP A 299 -1.62 23.25 -29.65
C ASP A 299 -2.29 23.53 -28.30
N GLU A 300 -3.24 24.47 -28.27
CA GLU A 300 -4.03 24.77 -27.08
C GLU A 300 -4.92 23.57 -26.67
N GLU A 301 -5.58 22.95 -27.64
CA GLU A 301 -6.43 21.76 -27.43
C GLU A 301 -5.58 20.53 -27.04
N LEU A 302 -4.36 20.36 -27.57
CA LEU A 302 -3.45 19.30 -27.13
C LEU A 302 -3.06 19.46 -25.65
N GLN A 303 -2.81 20.69 -25.20
CA GLN A 303 -2.53 20.96 -23.79
C GLN A 303 -3.76 20.67 -22.93
N GLU A 304 -4.95 21.08 -23.36
CA GLU A 304 -6.20 20.79 -22.67
C GLU A 304 -6.45 19.28 -22.54
N ILE A 305 -6.20 18.49 -23.58
CA ILE A 305 -6.28 17.01 -23.53
C ILE A 305 -5.32 16.46 -22.45
N SER A 306 -4.09 16.97 -22.40
CA SER A 306 -3.09 16.55 -21.40
C SER A 306 -3.50 16.91 -19.97
N GLU A 307 -4.00 18.13 -19.77
CA GLU A 307 -4.42 18.64 -18.45
C GLU A 307 -5.68 17.93 -17.94
N THR A 308 -6.72 17.84 -18.77
CA THR A 308 -8.00 17.23 -18.41
C THR A 308 -7.89 15.71 -18.26
N GLY A 309 -7.02 15.09 -19.05
CA GLY A 309 -6.68 13.67 -18.94
C GLY A 309 -5.71 13.35 -17.79
N LEU A 310 -5.18 14.36 -17.08
CA LEU A 310 -4.15 14.20 -16.04
C LEU A 310 -2.88 13.45 -16.53
N LEU A 311 -2.55 13.63 -17.81
CA LEU A 311 -1.47 12.90 -18.49
C LEU A 311 -0.08 13.46 -18.18
N ALA A 312 -0.01 14.73 -17.75
CA ALA A 312 1.24 15.45 -17.49
C ALA A 312 2.24 15.44 -18.67
N LEU A 313 1.73 15.31 -19.90
CA LEU A 313 2.50 15.41 -21.14
C LEU A 313 2.68 16.88 -21.53
N ASN A 314 3.90 17.28 -21.83
CA ASN A 314 4.15 18.61 -22.38
C ASN A 314 3.86 18.66 -23.89
N LEU A 315 3.82 19.87 -24.46
CA LEU A 315 3.48 20.06 -25.87
C LEU A 315 4.39 19.30 -26.84
N ASN A 316 5.69 19.20 -26.56
CA ASN A 316 6.62 18.46 -27.42
C ASN A 316 6.32 16.95 -27.40
N GLU A 317 5.96 16.41 -26.22
CA GLU A 317 5.56 15.00 -26.08
C GLU A 317 4.23 14.75 -26.81
N MET A 318 3.25 15.66 -26.67
CA MET A 318 1.98 15.59 -27.40
C MET A 318 2.18 15.65 -28.92
N HIS A 319 3.06 16.53 -29.42
CA HIS A 319 3.42 16.58 -30.84
C HIS A 319 4.10 15.30 -31.32
N ALA A 320 4.97 14.69 -30.51
CA ALA A 320 5.62 13.42 -30.86
C ALA A 320 4.59 12.29 -31.00
N ILE A 321 3.62 12.23 -30.09
CA ILE A 321 2.51 11.26 -30.14
C ILE A 321 1.64 11.55 -31.37
N GLN A 322 1.22 12.79 -31.58
CA GLN A 322 0.44 13.21 -32.75
C GLN A 322 1.14 12.81 -34.06
N ALA A 323 2.45 13.05 -34.17
CA ALA A 323 3.24 12.67 -35.34
C ALA A 323 3.28 11.15 -35.56
N HIS A 324 3.35 10.36 -34.48
CA HIS A 324 3.28 8.90 -34.57
C HIS A 324 1.97 8.44 -35.21
N TYR A 325 0.83 8.96 -34.74
CA TYR A 325 -0.50 8.61 -35.28
C TYR A 325 -0.81 9.24 -36.65
N ARG A 326 0.02 10.18 -37.12
CA ARG A 326 0.01 10.68 -38.50
C ARG A 326 0.76 9.81 -39.49
N SER A 327 1.65 8.93 -39.02
CA SER A 327 2.46 8.09 -39.90
C SER A 327 1.59 7.14 -40.74
N PRO A 328 1.74 7.13 -42.09
CA PRO A 328 1.01 6.19 -42.94
C PRO A 328 1.27 4.71 -42.60
N GLU A 329 2.50 4.39 -42.18
CA GLU A 329 2.88 3.02 -41.78
C GLU A 329 2.14 2.59 -40.51
N VAL A 330 2.07 3.47 -39.51
CA VAL A 330 1.33 3.23 -38.26
C VAL A 330 -0.15 3.06 -38.55
N ARG A 331 -0.74 3.95 -39.37
CA ARG A 331 -2.14 3.89 -39.78
C ARG A 331 -2.47 2.56 -40.44
N ALA A 332 -1.68 2.12 -41.42
CA ALA A 332 -1.89 0.85 -42.11
C ALA A 332 -1.86 -0.37 -41.17
N VAL A 333 -0.92 -0.39 -40.20
CA VAL A 333 -0.86 -1.46 -39.18
C VAL A 333 -2.10 -1.44 -38.29
N ARG A 334 -2.53 -0.26 -37.83
CA ARG A 334 -3.71 -0.10 -36.98
C ARG A 334 -5.00 -0.53 -37.67
N GLU A 335 -5.18 -0.17 -38.95
CA GLU A 335 -6.31 -0.66 -39.77
C GLU A 335 -6.33 -2.19 -39.85
N GLY A 336 -5.17 -2.82 -40.07
CA GLY A 336 -5.04 -4.27 -40.11
C GLY A 336 -5.39 -4.97 -38.79
N LEU A 337 -5.29 -4.24 -37.67
CA LEU A 337 -5.66 -4.71 -36.33
C LEU A 337 -7.10 -4.33 -35.92
N GLY A 338 -7.84 -3.60 -36.76
CA GLY A 338 -9.17 -3.11 -36.44
C GLY A 338 -9.20 -1.97 -35.41
N LEU A 339 -8.08 -1.26 -35.24
CA LEU A 339 -7.96 -0.11 -34.34
C LEU A 339 -8.24 1.21 -35.07
N PRO A 340 -8.61 2.30 -34.35
CA PRO A 340 -8.71 3.64 -34.95
C PRO A 340 -7.38 4.02 -35.62
N PRO A 341 -7.35 4.26 -36.95
CA PRO A 341 -6.08 4.42 -37.67
C PRO A 341 -5.31 5.66 -37.25
N ASN A 342 -6.02 6.77 -37.07
CA ASN A 342 -5.47 8.13 -36.92
C ASN A 342 -5.48 8.65 -35.48
N ALA A 343 -5.85 7.84 -34.50
CA ALA A 343 -6.00 8.26 -33.11
C ALA A 343 -5.50 7.17 -32.14
N PRO A 344 -4.83 7.55 -31.04
CA PRO A 344 -4.69 6.66 -29.89
C PRO A 344 -6.06 6.39 -29.27
N THR A 345 -6.16 5.26 -28.57
CA THR A 345 -7.17 5.10 -27.53
C THR A 345 -6.74 5.83 -26.26
N ASP A 346 -7.68 6.17 -25.39
CA ASP A 346 -7.44 6.67 -24.03
C ASP A 346 -6.44 5.79 -23.26
N ALA A 347 -6.59 4.47 -23.33
CA ALA A 347 -5.67 3.52 -22.69
C ALA A 347 -4.24 3.57 -23.27
N GLU A 348 -4.10 3.74 -24.58
CA GLU A 348 -2.78 3.90 -25.22
C GLU A 348 -2.12 5.22 -24.81
N LEU A 349 -2.90 6.30 -24.77
CA LEU A 349 -2.42 7.62 -24.41
C LEU A 349 -1.99 7.68 -22.93
N GLU A 350 -2.77 7.08 -22.03
CA GLU A 350 -2.41 6.91 -20.62
C GLU A 350 -1.13 6.10 -20.45
N CYS A 351 -0.97 5.00 -21.20
CA CYS A 351 0.25 4.18 -21.17
C CYS A 351 1.49 4.99 -21.57
N LEU A 352 1.40 5.80 -22.62
CA LEU A 352 2.47 6.69 -23.05
C LEU A 352 2.78 7.75 -21.99
N ALA A 353 1.75 8.38 -21.42
CA ALA A 353 1.89 9.35 -20.35
C ALA A 353 2.64 8.79 -19.13
N GLN A 354 2.24 7.62 -18.64
CA GLN A 354 2.87 6.99 -17.48
C GLN A 354 4.32 6.58 -17.76
N THR A 355 4.59 6.00 -18.94
CA THR A 355 5.95 5.55 -19.30
C THR A 355 6.91 6.71 -19.57
N TRP A 356 6.42 7.84 -20.07
CA TRP A 356 7.23 9.04 -20.36
C TRP A 356 7.29 10.04 -19.20
N SER A 357 6.63 9.75 -18.08
CA SER A 357 6.72 10.54 -16.85
C SER A 357 8.16 10.70 -16.37
N GLU A 358 8.42 11.76 -15.59
CA GLU A 358 9.74 11.97 -14.99
C GLU A 358 10.17 10.76 -14.14
N HIS A 359 9.26 10.23 -13.33
CA HIS A 359 9.49 9.11 -12.43
C HIS A 359 9.89 7.81 -13.17
N CYS A 360 9.32 7.56 -14.35
CA CYS A 360 9.63 6.35 -15.13
C CYS A 360 10.85 6.54 -16.04
N SER A 361 10.92 7.66 -16.75
CA SER A 361 11.95 7.90 -17.76
C SER A 361 13.24 8.54 -17.21
N HIS A 362 13.23 9.00 -15.95
CA HIS A 362 14.37 9.63 -15.29
C HIS A 362 14.98 10.78 -16.12
N LYS A 363 14.10 11.65 -16.67
CA LYS A 363 14.46 12.68 -17.67
C LYS A 363 15.57 13.61 -17.20
N ILE A 364 15.54 14.03 -15.93
CA ILE A 364 16.58 14.91 -15.33
C ILE A 364 17.92 14.18 -15.26
N PHE A 365 17.93 12.90 -14.87
CA PHE A 365 19.15 12.10 -14.77
C PHE A 365 19.79 11.82 -16.13
N ALA A 366 19.01 11.81 -17.21
CA ALA A 366 19.46 11.64 -18.58
C ALA A 366 19.83 12.96 -19.29
N ALA A 367 19.45 14.12 -18.73
CA ALA A 367 19.57 15.41 -19.40
C ALA A 367 21.01 15.90 -19.59
N LEU A 368 21.20 16.77 -20.60
CA LEU A 368 22.37 17.62 -20.75
C LEU A 368 22.21 18.89 -19.91
N ILE A 369 23.04 19.06 -18.89
CA ILE A 369 22.93 20.12 -17.89
C ILE A 369 24.07 21.11 -18.05
N ASN A 370 23.74 22.40 -18.22
CA ASN A 370 24.71 23.49 -18.13
C ASN A 370 24.64 24.11 -16.73
N HIS A 371 25.58 23.76 -15.87
CA HIS A 371 25.67 24.26 -14.49
C HIS A 371 26.58 25.47 -14.41
N LYS A 372 26.13 26.52 -13.72
CA LYS A 372 26.93 27.70 -13.36
C LYS A 372 26.93 27.85 -11.85
N ASP A 373 28.11 27.76 -11.26
CA ASP A 373 28.34 28.09 -9.86
C ASP A 373 28.44 29.62 -9.73
N ASN A 374 27.51 30.21 -8.99
CA ASN A 374 27.45 31.66 -8.80
C ASN A 374 28.42 32.18 -7.74
N GLU A 375 28.99 31.32 -6.90
CA GLU A 375 30.00 31.70 -5.91
C GLU A 375 31.40 31.70 -6.54
N THR A 376 31.73 30.65 -7.31
CA THR A 376 33.05 30.53 -7.95
C THR A 376 33.11 31.08 -9.37
N GLY A 377 31.95 31.35 -9.99
CA GLY A 377 31.83 31.79 -11.38
C GLY A 377 32.10 30.70 -12.43
N ARG A 378 32.34 29.45 -12.00
CA ARG A 378 32.67 28.33 -12.90
C ARG A 378 31.44 27.83 -13.63
N THR A 379 31.61 27.50 -14.90
CA THR A 379 30.61 26.82 -15.71
C THR A 379 31.06 25.40 -16.02
N LYS A 380 30.13 24.44 -15.96
CA LYS A 380 30.36 23.04 -16.28
C LYS A 380 29.18 22.49 -17.05
N GLN A 381 29.45 21.82 -18.16
CA GLN A 381 28.45 21.01 -18.85
C GLN A 381 28.53 19.56 -18.33
N ILE A 382 27.39 18.96 -18.04
CA ILE A 382 27.26 17.59 -17.55
C ILE A 382 26.31 16.86 -18.50
N ASP A 383 26.82 15.85 -19.19
CA ASP A 383 26.02 14.98 -20.07
C ASP A 383 25.53 13.78 -19.26
N SER A 384 24.26 13.83 -18.82
CA SER A 384 23.61 12.88 -17.92
C SER A 384 24.29 12.76 -16.54
N LEU A 385 23.53 13.10 -15.49
CA LEU A 385 23.95 12.84 -14.11
C LEU A 385 24.16 11.34 -13.87
N PHE A 386 23.27 10.50 -14.41
CA PHE A 386 23.36 9.04 -14.28
C PHE A 386 24.66 8.50 -14.90
N LYS A 387 24.92 8.82 -16.17
CA LYS A 387 26.12 8.34 -16.87
C LYS A 387 27.39 8.87 -16.22
N THR A 388 27.43 10.16 -15.92
CA THR A 388 28.63 10.84 -15.44
C THR A 388 28.97 10.49 -14.00
N HIS A 389 27.98 10.51 -13.10
CA HIS A 389 28.23 10.46 -11.65
C HIS A 389 27.89 9.12 -11.01
N ILE A 390 27.16 8.23 -11.68
CA ILE A 390 26.76 6.93 -11.15
C ILE A 390 27.38 5.78 -11.96
N MET A 391 27.12 5.75 -13.27
CA MET A 391 27.57 4.66 -14.14
C MET A 391 29.09 4.67 -14.34
N SER A 392 29.68 5.81 -14.70
CA SER A 392 31.12 5.88 -14.99
C SER A 392 31.99 5.43 -13.80
N PRO A 393 31.79 5.94 -12.56
CA PRO A 393 32.58 5.46 -11.42
C PRO A 393 32.37 3.97 -11.12
N THR A 394 31.16 3.46 -11.30
CA THR A 394 30.85 2.04 -11.07
C THR A 394 31.54 1.15 -12.11
N LEU A 395 31.56 1.57 -13.38
CA LEU A 395 32.28 0.85 -14.44
C LEU A 395 33.80 0.94 -14.29
N ASP A 396 34.31 2.03 -13.73
CA ASP A 396 35.74 2.13 -13.40
C ASP A 396 36.12 1.13 -12.30
N ILE A 397 35.30 1.02 -11.25
CA ILE A 397 35.49 0.00 -10.21
C ILE A 397 35.40 -1.41 -10.81
N GLN A 398 34.46 -1.66 -11.72
CA GLN A 398 34.29 -2.97 -12.37
C GLN A 398 35.52 -3.43 -13.15
N LYS A 399 36.41 -2.53 -13.59
CA LYS A 399 37.68 -2.92 -14.24
C LYS A 399 38.68 -3.50 -13.25
N GLU A 400 38.53 -3.18 -11.96
CA GLU A 400 39.46 -3.55 -10.90
C GLU A 400 38.95 -4.72 -10.04
N VAL A 401 37.67 -5.09 -10.20
CA VAL A 401 37.02 -6.12 -9.36
C VAL A 401 36.13 -7.06 -10.15
N ASP A 402 36.03 -8.30 -9.69
CA ASP A 402 35.21 -9.37 -10.28
C ASP A 402 33.90 -9.65 -9.52
N TRP A 403 33.74 -9.07 -8.33
CA TRP A 403 32.54 -9.27 -7.49
C TRP A 403 31.33 -8.43 -7.90
N LEU A 404 31.43 -7.57 -8.92
CA LEU A 404 30.28 -6.85 -9.48
C LEU A 404 29.60 -7.69 -10.56
N LEU A 405 28.53 -8.41 -10.18
CA LEU A 405 27.87 -9.40 -11.05
C LEU A 405 26.81 -8.79 -11.95
N SER A 406 25.96 -7.91 -11.41
CA SER A 406 24.91 -7.21 -12.15
C SER A 406 24.79 -5.76 -11.68
N VAL A 407 24.92 -4.82 -12.63
CA VAL A 407 24.79 -3.37 -12.40
C VAL A 407 24.06 -2.72 -13.57
N PHE A 408 23.05 -1.91 -13.26
CA PHE A 408 22.28 -1.09 -14.21
C PHE A 408 21.43 -1.83 -15.27
N HIS A 409 21.20 -3.13 -15.12
CA HIS A 409 20.45 -3.93 -16.11
C HIS A 409 19.35 -4.83 -15.50
N ASP A 410 19.10 -4.69 -14.20
CA ASP A 410 18.10 -5.48 -13.46
C ASP A 410 17.45 -4.61 -12.36
N ASN A 411 16.47 -5.17 -11.66
CA ASN A 411 15.71 -4.51 -10.60
C ASN A 411 16.53 -4.21 -9.35
N SER A 412 17.70 -4.86 -9.18
CA SER A 412 18.65 -4.58 -8.10
C SER A 412 20.10 -4.71 -8.56
N GLY A 413 21.03 -4.15 -7.78
CA GLY A 413 22.46 -4.40 -7.97
C GLY A 413 22.87 -5.71 -7.31
N VAL A 414 23.66 -6.53 -8.00
CA VAL A 414 24.10 -7.84 -7.50
C VAL A 414 25.62 -7.88 -7.36
N ILE A 415 26.08 -8.27 -6.17
CA ILE A 415 27.48 -8.47 -5.86
C ILE A 415 27.75 -9.91 -5.41
N ALA A 416 28.91 -10.47 -5.77
CA ALA A 416 29.38 -11.72 -5.19
C ALA A 416 29.73 -11.50 -3.72
N TRP A 417 29.22 -12.35 -2.84
CA TRP A 417 29.59 -12.37 -1.43
C TRP A 417 30.65 -13.46 -1.17
N ASN A 418 30.45 -14.64 -1.75
CA ASN A 418 31.40 -15.74 -1.81
C ASN A 418 31.08 -16.65 -3.01
N ASP A 419 31.76 -17.79 -3.12
CA ASP A 419 31.61 -18.73 -4.24
C ASP A 419 30.20 -19.31 -4.40
N ASP A 420 29.42 -19.36 -3.31
CA ASP A 420 28.09 -19.96 -3.27
C ASP A 420 26.94 -18.94 -3.26
N TRP A 421 27.21 -17.69 -2.84
CA TRP A 421 26.20 -16.69 -2.55
C TRP A 421 26.51 -15.34 -3.17
N SER A 422 25.46 -14.72 -3.72
CA SER A 422 25.44 -13.33 -4.14
C SER A 422 24.50 -12.52 -3.25
N LEU A 423 24.75 -11.22 -3.13
CA LEU A 423 23.90 -10.29 -2.41
C LEU A 423 23.22 -9.35 -3.41
N CYS A 424 21.90 -9.24 -3.31
CA CYS A 424 21.10 -8.26 -4.04
C CYS A 424 20.91 -7.03 -3.14
N MET A 425 21.11 -5.83 -3.68
CA MET A 425 20.93 -4.57 -2.96
C MET A 425 20.08 -3.62 -3.79
N LYS A 426 19.02 -3.09 -3.17
CA LYS A 426 18.12 -2.10 -3.75
C LYS A 426 17.67 -1.13 -2.65
N ALA A 427 17.54 0.13 -3.02
CA ALA A 427 16.93 1.16 -2.20
C ALA A 427 15.92 1.92 -3.06
N GLU A 428 14.77 2.25 -2.48
CA GLU A 428 13.71 3.03 -3.09
C GLU A 428 13.21 4.10 -2.13
N THR A 429 12.46 5.05 -2.66
CA THR A 429 11.77 6.08 -1.88
C THR A 429 10.30 6.08 -2.27
N HIS A 430 9.41 6.41 -1.34
CA HIS A 430 7.97 6.44 -1.58
C HIS A 430 7.33 7.71 -1.01
N ASN A 431 7.95 8.86 -1.32
CA ASN A 431 7.75 10.12 -0.61
C ASN A 431 6.34 10.71 -0.77
N SER A 432 5.91 10.97 -2.02
CA SER A 432 4.64 11.67 -2.28
C SER A 432 3.43 10.91 -1.74
N PRO A 433 3.31 9.57 -1.92
CA PRO A 433 2.18 8.84 -1.34
C PRO A 433 2.26 8.75 0.18
N SER A 434 3.46 8.67 0.78
CA SER A 434 3.63 8.68 2.24
C SER A 434 3.30 10.04 2.86
N ALA A 435 3.38 11.13 2.10
CA ALA A 435 2.93 12.44 2.55
C ALA A 435 1.39 12.55 2.59
N LEU A 436 0.69 11.79 1.74
CA LEU A 436 -0.77 11.73 1.71
C LEU A 436 -1.29 10.72 2.75
N ASP A 437 -0.94 9.45 2.59
CA ASP A 437 -1.31 8.37 3.50
C ASP A 437 -0.04 7.73 4.05
N PRO A 438 0.46 8.15 5.23
CA PRO A 438 1.77 7.70 5.75
C PRO A 438 1.89 6.19 5.90
N PHE A 439 0.85 5.54 6.43
CA PHE A 439 0.88 4.09 6.59
C PHE A 439 0.80 3.37 5.24
N GLY A 440 -0.16 3.75 4.39
CA GLY A 440 -0.33 3.16 3.06
C GLY A 440 0.88 3.36 2.17
N GLY A 441 1.44 4.57 2.11
CA GLY A 441 2.62 4.90 1.32
C GLY A 441 3.88 4.18 1.81
N ALA A 442 4.10 4.11 3.13
CA ALA A 442 5.26 3.40 3.67
C ALA A 442 5.18 1.88 3.40
N ILE A 443 4.03 1.25 3.65
CA ILE A 443 3.90 -0.19 3.45
C ILE A 443 4.06 -0.57 1.97
N THR A 444 3.51 0.22 1.03
CA THR A 444 3.68 -0.02 -0.41
C THR A 444 5.10 0.18 -0.87
N GLY A 445 5.84 1.13 -0.27
CA GLY A 445 7.28 1.31 -0.47
C GLY A 445 8.09 0.09 -0.01
N ILE A 446 7.86 -0.38 1.22
CA ILE A 446 8.53 -1.56 1.79
C ILE A 446 8.28 -2.81 0.93
N VAL A 447 7.02 -3.07 0.57
CA VAL A 447 6.72 -4.25 -0.25
C VAL A 447 7.15 -4.07 -1.71
N GLY A 448 7.29 -2.83 -2.19
CA GLY A 448 7.83 -2.50 -3.51
C GLY A 448 9.28 -2.96 -3.65
N VAL A 449 10.15 -2.46 -2.77
CA VAL A 449 11.58 -2.84 -2.78
C VAL A 449 11.77 -4.35 -2.53
N ASN A 450 10.90 -4.99 -1.74
CA ASN A 450 10.95 -6.44 -1.58
C ASN A 450 10.67 -7.19 -2.89
N ARG A 451 9.72 -6.70 -3.71
CA ARG A 451 9.42 -7.29 -5.02
C ARG A 451 10.57 -7.14 -6.00
N ASP A 452 11.33 -6.05 -5.94
CA ASP A 452 12.51 -5.88 -6.79
C ASP A 452 13.59 -6.92 -6.52
N ILE A 453 13.84 -7.20 -5.23
CA ILE A 453 14.76 -8.28 -4.84
C ILE A 453 14.23 -9.63 -5.31
N LEU A 454 12.93 -9.90 -5.10
CA LEU A 454 12.30 -11.14 -5.58
C LEU A 454 12.35 -11.27 -7.12
N GLY A 455 12.31 -10.16 -7.84
CA GLY A 455 12.32 -10.09 -9.29
C GLY A 455 13.73 -9.96 -9.90
N THR A 456 14.79 -10.04 -9.12
CA THR A 456 16.17 -9.97 -9.62
C THR A 456 16.59 -11.32 -10.19
N GLY A 457 17.12 -11.33 -11.42
CA GLY A 457 17.54 -12.55 -12.13
C GLY A 457 16.42 -13.60 -12.25
N LEU A 458 16.66 -14.81 -11.75
CA LEU A 458 15.65 -15.89 -11.66
C LEU A 458 14.93 -15.93 -10.30
N GLY A 459 15.21 -14.95 -9.45
CA GLY A 459 14.68 -14.82 -8.10
C GLY A 459 15.77 -14.78 -7.04
N ALA A 460 15.65 -13.83 -6.11
CA ALA A 460 16.46 -13.77 -4.90
C ALA A 460 15.56 -13.73 -3.66
N ARG A 461 16.11 -14.14 -2.52
CA ARG A 461 15.37 -14.16 -1.25
C ARG A 461 15.66 -12.88 -0.45
N PRO A 462 14.66 -12.04 -0.14
CA PRO A 462 14.81 -10.95 0.81
C PRO A 462 15.21 -11.50 2.20
N ILE A 463 16.23 -10.93 2.82
CA ILE A 463 16.75 -11.37 4.13
C ILE A 463 16.80 -10.27 5.19
N ALA A 464 16.84 -9.00 4.78
CA ALA A 464 16.89 -7.85 5.67
C ALA A 464 16.43 -6.59 4.94
N ASN A 465 15.72 -5.71 5.66
CA ASN A 465 15.32 -4.38 5.21
C ASN A 465 15.89 -3.32 6.17
N THR A 466 16.11 -2.12 5.65
CA THR A 466 16.43 -0.94 6.44
C THR A 466 15.60 0.22 5.94
N ASP A 467 15.10 1.04 6.86
CA ASP A 467 14.24 2.17 6.56
C ASP A 467 14.93 3.48 6.99
N VAL A 468 14.69 4.54 6.22
CA VAL A 468 15.21 5.88 6.51
C VAL A 468 14.06 6.87 6.37
N PHE A 469 13.73 7.55 7.47
CA PHE A 469 12.70 8.57 7.51
C PHE A 469 13.31 9.95 7.74
N CYS A 470 12.87 10.93 6.94
CA CYS A 470 13.27 12.32 7.05
C CYS A 470 12.01 13.18 7.18
N PHE A 471 11.79 13.78 8.35
CA PHE A 471 10.61 14.60 8.64
C PHE A 471 11.01 16.05 8.94
N GLY A 472 10.05 16.97 8.77
CA GLY A 472 10.14 18.29 9.36
C GLY A 472 10.05 18.22 10.90
N PRO A 473 10.36 19.31 11.62
CA PRO A 473 10.16 19.37 13.06
C PRO A 473 8.69 19.11 13.42
N PRO A 474 8.40 18.30 14.46
CA PRO A 474 7.02 17.94 14.83
C PRO A 474 6.20 19.13 15.33
N ASP A 475 6.85 20.20 15.77
CA ASP A 475 6.27 21.45 16.26
C ASP A 475 6.31 22.59 15.22
N TYR A 476 6.57 22.28 13.94
CA TYR A 476 6.61 23.29 12.88
C TYR A 476 5.21 23.82 12.54
N ASN A 477 4.93 25.05 13.00
CA ASN A 477 3.66 25.75 12.76
C ASN A 477 3.72 26.79 11.61
N GLY A 478 4.79 26.76 10.81
CA GLY A 478 4.98 27.66 9.66
C GLY A 478 4.27 27.17 8.40
N LYS A 479 4.27 27.98 7.35
CA LYS A 479 3.83 27.52 6.02
C LYS A 479 4.93 26.64 5.43
N LEU A 480 4.57 25.41 5.06
CA LEU A 480 5.42 24.58 4.22
C LEU A 480 5.57 25.25 2.84
N PRO A 481 6.80 25.34 2.29
CA PRO A 481 7.06 25.98 1.01
C PRO A 481 6.45 25.24 -0.18
#